data_AF-G5AKN0-F1
#
_entry.id   AF-G5AKN0-F1
#
_cell.length_a   1.000
_cell.length_b   1.000
_cell.length_c   1.000
_cell.angle_alpha   90.00
_cell.angle_beta   90.00
_cell.angle_gamma   90.00
#
_symmetry.space_group_name_H-M   'P 1'
#
loop_
_entity.id
_entity.type
_entity.pdbx_description
1 polymer ?
#
loop_
_entity_poly.entity_id
_entity_poly.type
_entity_poly.pdbx_seq_one_letter_code
_entity_poly.pdbx_strand_id
1 'polypeptide(L)'
;MRAPGLLPLLLLLVGAASRPSDRFPGPARVNVSLDAAPEVRWLPVLRLFDPGLVRAAMARIVGDRVPRWVLGVIGKLVAEMESFLPQPFTEEIRGMSDFLNLSLAEGFLVNLAYESSAFCTSIVAQDTRGHIYHGRNLDYPFGDLLRKLTVDVQFLKNGQIAFTGTTFIGYVGLWTGQSPNKFTVSGDERVKDSQVVQVVLDGLKNILIMAGDEASTIAEIIEECGGLEKIEVLQQHENEDIYKLAFEIIDQYFSGEDIDEDPSLIPEATQGDKGWWWENVIAALFQGHSPVSWLIRTTLSESEDFEASVYKLAKTPLIADVYYIVGGTSPGEGVVITRNRGGPADIWPLDPLNGAWFRVETNYDHWKPVPKTDDRRTPAIKALNATGQANLSLEALFQVLSVVPVYNNFTVYTTVMSAATPDKYMTRIRSLS
;
A
#
# COMPACT_ATOMS: atom_id res chain seq x y z
N MET A 1 11.42 58.16 32.06
CA MET A 1 11.07 57.91 30.64
C MET A 1 11.41 56.46 30.35
N ARG A 2 10.40 55.60 30.15
CA ARG A 2 10.53 54.19 29.78
C ARG A 2 9.98 54.03 28.36
N ALA A 3 10.73 53.34 27.50
CA ALA A 3 10.34 53.00 26.14
C ALA A 3 9.19 51.97 26.12
N PRO A 4 8.28 52.00 25.13
CA PRO A 4 7.25 50.98 24.99
C PRO A 4 7.76 49.81 24.15
N GLY A 5 7.45 48.59 24.59
CA GLY A 5 7.78 47.34 23.91
C GLY A 5 6.84 47.06 22.72
N LEU A 6 7.41 46.50 21.66
CA LEU A 6 6.69 45.92 20.53
C LEU A 6 6.50 44.42 20.77
N LEU A 7 5.25 43.99 20.94
CA LEU A 7 4.83 42.58 20.85
C LEU A 7 4.63 42.22 19.37
N PRO A 8 5.09 41.06 18.87
CA PRO A 8 4.69 40.56 17.57
C PRO A 8 3.31 39.87 17.69
N LEU A 9 2.37 40.32 16.85
CA LEU A 9 1.01 39.80 16.73
C LEU A 9 1.04 38.46 15.97
N LEU A 10 0.86 37.35 16.68
CA LEU A 10 0.69 36.02 16.09
C LEU A 10 -0.77 35.87 15.64
N LEU A 11 -1.05 35.99 14.34
CA LEU A 11 -2.37 35.70 13.77
C LEU A 11 -2.57 34.18 13.66
N LEU A 12 -3.23 33.60 14.66
CA LEU A 12 -3.88 32.28 14.57
C LEU A 12 -5.25 32.46 13.92
N LEU A 13 -5.36 32.13 12.63
CA LEU A 13 -6.65 31.92 11.98
C LEU A 13 -7.13 30.49 12.28
N VAL A 14 -7.84 30.34 13.40
CA VAL A 14 -8.65 29.15 13.66
C VAL A 14 -9.87 29.23 12.74
N GLY A 15 -9.87 28.41 11.68
CA GLY A 15 -11.03 28.21 10.81
C GLY A 15 -12.20 27.60 11.59
N ALA A 16 -13.40 28.10 11.30
CA ALA A 16 -14.64 27.91 12.04
C ALA A 16 -15.01 26.44 12.34
N ALA A 17 -15.54 26.23 13.55
CA ALA A 17 -16.14 24.98 14.01
C ALA A 17 -17.26 24.50 13.07
N SER A 18 -17.17 23.23 12.66
CA SER A 18 -18.21 22.52 11.92
C SER A 18 -19.46 22.31 12.78
N ARG A 19 -20.64 22.40 12.14
CA ARG A 19 -21.94 22.13 12.76
C ARG A 19 -22.07 20.65 13.15
N PRO A 20 -22.85 20.32 14.20
CA PRO A 20 -23.03 18.95 14.67
C PRO A 20 -24.07 18.22 13.80
N SER A 21 -23.61 17.63 12.68
CA SER A 21 -24.40 16.64 11.95
C SER A 21 -23.48 15.69 11.16
N ASP A 22 -22.60 14.97 11.82
CA ASP A 22 -21.95 13.80 11.20
C ASP A 22 -21.78 12.72 12.28
N ARG A 23 -22.55 11.64 12.16
CA ARG A 23 -22.41 10.47 13.05
C ARG A 23 -21.05 9.77 12.91
N PHE A 24 -20.21 10.19 11.95
CA PHE A 24 -18.80 9.83 11.84
C PHE A 24 -18.04 11.00 11.21
N PRO A 25 -17.21 11.75 11.95
CA PRO A 25 -16.37 12.78 11.34
C PRO A 25 -15.36 12.12 10.39
N GLY A 26 -15.09 12.76 9.24
CA GLY A 26 -13.96 12.40 8.38
C GLY A 26 -12.63 12.48 9.15
N PRO A 27 -11.52 11.94 8.60
CA PRO A 27 -10.22 12.02 9.26
C PRO A 27 -9.81 13.48 9.46
N ALA A 28 -8.92 13.72 10.42
CA ALA A 28 -8.38 15.06 10.64
C ALA A 28 -7.68 15.57 9.36
N ARG A 29 -7.94 16.82 8.99
CA ARG A 29 -7.25 17.50 7.89
C ARG A 29 -6.11 18.33 8.44
N VAL A 30 -4.90 18.07 7.95
CA VAL A 30 -3.65 18.66 8.46
C VAL A 30 -2.80 19.20 7.31
N ASN A 31 -1.88 20.11 7.63
CA ASN A 31 -1.02 20.75 6.64
C ASN A 31 0.44 20.33 6.87
N VAL A 32 1.14 20.06 5.77
CA VAL A 32 2.60 19.82 5.75
C VAL A 32 3.24 20.79 4.77
N SER A 33 4.13 21.66 5.24
CA SER A 33 4.84 22.60 4.35
C SER A 33 6.05 21.91 3.71
N LEU A 34 6.10 21.91 2.38
CA LEU A 34 7.22 21.45 1.57
C LEU A 34 8.39 22.46 1.56
N ASP A 35 8.13 23.70 1.98
CA ASP A 35 9.15 24.75 2.14
C ASP A 35 10.00 24.53 3.40
N ALA A 36 9.48 23.77 4.37
CA ALA A 36 10.23 23.34 5.54
C ALA A 36 11.22 22.21 5.18
N ALA A 37 12.34 22.16 5.92
CA ALA A 37 13.30 21.08 5.80
C ALA A 37 12.63 19.72 6.10
N PRO A 38 12.90 18.65 5.33
CA PRO A 38 12.25 17.35 5.46
C PRO A 38 12.11 16.84 6.90
N GLU A 39 13.17 16.97 7.71
CA GLU A 39 13.30 16.50 9.09
C GLU A 39 12.27 17.13 10.03
N VAL A 40 11.71 18.29 9.68
CA VAL A 40 10.78 19.03 10.54
C VAL A 40 9.38 19.16 9.95
N ARG A 41 9.14 18.67 8.72
CA ARG A 41 7.87 18.81 8.00
C ARG A 41 6.66 18.27 8.77
N TRP A 42 6.86 17.15 9.45
CA TRP A 42 5.79 16.42 10.14
C TRP A 42 5.63 16.80 11.61
N LEU A 43 6.57 17.54 12.20
CA LEU A 43 6.52 17.89 13.63
C LEU A 43 5.22 18.62 14.04
N PRO A 44 4.68 19.59 13.27
CA PRO A 44 3.41 20.22 13.63
C PRO A 44 2.26 19.22 13.68
N VAL A 45 2.24 18.24 12.78
CA VAL A 45 1.19 17.22 12.70
C VAL A 45 1.36 16.20 13.83
N LEU A 46 2.57 15.70 14.07
CA LEU A 46 2.86 14.72 15.12
C LEU A 46 2.46 15.20 16.52
N ARG A 47 2.59 16.51 16.79
CA ARG A 47 2.18 17.12 18.07
C ARG A 47 0.67 17.08 18.33
N LEU A 48 -0.14 16.75 17.33
CA LEU A 48 -1.59 16.59 17.47
C LEU A 48 -1.99 15.19 17.97
N PHE A 49 -1.05 14.25 17.99
CA PHE A 49 -1.30 12.85 18.34
C PHE A 49 -0.53 12.49 19.62
N ASP A 50 -1.07 11.54 20.40
CA ASP A 50 -0.35 10.95 21.53
C ASP A 50 0.85 10.12 21.02
N PRO A 51 2.11 10.51 21.31
CA PRO A 51 3.28 9.77 20.87
C PRO A 51 3.33 8.34 21.41
N GLY A 52 2.74 8.09 22.59
CA GLY A 52 2.63 6.75 23.17
C GLY A 52 1.78 5.83 22.29
N LEU A 53 0.59 6.30 21.91
CA LEU A 53 -0.31 5.58 21.00
C LEU A 53 0.33 5.33 19.63
N VAL A 54 0.97 6.34 19.02
CA VAL A 54 1.59 6.19 17.70
C VAL A 54 2.70 5.15 17.75
N ARG A 55 3.60 5.22 18.75
CA ARG A 55 4.65 4.21 18.94
C ARG A 55 4.08 2.81 19.14
N ALA A 56 3.07 2.65 19.97
CA ALA A 56 2.47 1.34 20.23
C ALA A 56 1.87 0.74 18.95
N ALA A 57 1.24 1.57 18.11
CA ALA A 57 0.72 1.14 16.82
C ALA A 57 1.85 0.70 15.88
N MET A 58 2.92 1.51 15.74
CA MET A 58 4.07 1.17 14.91
C MET A 58 4.76 -0.12 15.37
N ALA A 59 4.98 -0.28 16.68
CA ALA A 59 5.60 -1.46 17.24
C ALA A 59 4.77 -2.73 16.97
N ARG A 60 3.44 -2.65 17.06
CA ARG A 60 2.55 -3.76 16.69
C ARG A 60 2.63 -4.08 15.20
N ILE A 61 2.57 -3.07 14.33
CA ILE A 61 2.67 -3.28 12.87
C ILE A 61 4.01 -3.93 12.52
N VAL A 62 5.12 -3.43 13.06
CA VAL A 62 6.45 -4.01 12.85
C VAL A 62 6.51 -5.44 13.39
N GLY A 63 6.05 -5.68 14.63
CA GLY A 63 6.07 -7.01 15.24
C GLY A 63 5.22 -8.04 14.49
N ASP A 64 4.10 -7.63 13.92
CA ASP A 64 3.16 -8.51 13.21
C ASP A 64 3.53 -8.72 11.73
N ARG A 65 4.27 -7.79 11.10
CA ARG A 65 4.56 -7.81 9.64
C ARG A 65 6.02 -7.98 9.26
N VAL A 66 6.96 -7.62 10.13
CA VAL A 66 8.38 -7.63 9.80
C VAL A 66 9.04 -8.86 10.41
N PRO A 67 9.58 -9.78 9.59
CA PRO A 67 10.31 -10.93 10.10
C PRO A 67 11.51 -10.52 10.97
N ARG A 68 11.81 -11.31 12.01
CA ARG A 68 12.93 -11.02 12.93
C ARG A 68 14.29 -10.92 12.22
N TRP A 69 14.49 -11.69 11.16
CA TRP A 69 15.73 -11.62 10.39
C TRP A 69 15.87 -10.28 9.68
N VAL A 70 14.77 -9.73 9.13
CA VAL A 70 14.73 -8.40 8.49
C VAL A 70 15.09 -7.33 9.50
N LEU A 71 14.52 -7.39 10.72
CA LEU A 71 14.88 -6.49 11.81
C LEU A 71 16.39 -6.52 12.11
N GLY A 72 16.98 -7.72 12.16
CA GLY A 72 18.41 -7.89 12.40
C GLY A 72 19.31 -7.38 11.27
N VAL A 73 18.87 -7.55 10.01
CA VAL A 73 19.59 -7.10 8.81
C VAL A 73 19.49 -5.57 8.66
N ILE A 74 18.28 -5.03 8.63
CA ILE A 74 18.04 -3.58 8.49
C ILE A 74 18.65 -2.83 9.66
N GLY A 75 18.58 -3.36 10.88
CA GLY A 75 19.23 -2.74 12.05
C GLY A 75 20.74 -2.53 11.86
N LYS A 76 21.42 -3.34 11.05
CA LYS A 76 22.85 -3.21 10.73
C LYS A 76 23.09 -2.38 9.46
N LEU A 77 22.22 -2.51 8.46
CA LEU A 77 22.42 -1.93 7.12
C LEU A 77 21.76 -0.57 6.92
N VAL A 78 20.89 -0.11 7.81
CA VAL A 78 20.08 1.10 7.57
C VAL A 78 20.94 2.32 7.22
N ALA A 79 22.09 2.51 7.88
CA ALA A 79 23.00 3.61 7.60
C ALA A 79 23.61 3.57 6.18
N GLU A 80 23.87 2.37 5.64
CA GLU A 80 24.35 2.20 4.27
C GLU A 80 23.21 2.38 3.27
N MET A 81 22.02 1.86 3.61
CA MET A 81 20.81 1.97 2.80
C MET A 81 20.33 3.41 2.63
N GLU A 82 20.56 4.29 3.62
CA GLU A 82 20.18 5.72 3.56
C GLU A 82 20.61 6.40 2.25
N SER A 83 21.80 6.05 1.73
CA SER A 83 22.35 6.63 0.49
C SER A 83 21.59 6.24 -0.78
N PHE A 84 20.83 5.14 -0.73
CA PHE A 84 20.03 4.63 -1.84
C PHE A 84 18.55 5.01 -1.73
N LEU A 85 18.11 5.44 -0.55
CA LEU A 85 16.73 5.85 -0.33
C LEU A 85 16.45 7.22 -0.95
N PRO A 86 15.34 7.37 -1.69
CA PRO A 86 15.01 8.63 -2.32
C PRO A 86 14.73 9.72 -1.28
N GLN A 87 15.28 10.91 -1.51
CA GLN A 87 14.87 12.12 -0.79
C GLN A 87 13.52 12.61 -1.32
N PRO A 88 12.66 13.25 -0.50
CA PRO A 88 12.89 13.69 0.88
C PRO A 88 12.53 12.65 1.96
N PHE A 89 12.23 11.40 1.58
CA PHE A 89 11.58 10.43 2.46
C PHE A 89 12.45 10.02 3.64
N THR A 90 13.76 9.81 3.42
CA THR A 90 14.71 9.41 4.47
C THR A 90 14.74 10.42 5.63
N GLU A 91 14.84 11.70 5.30
CA GLU A 91 14.93 12.75 6.32
C GLU A 91 13.57 13.03 6.98
N GLU A 92 12.45 12.86 6.26
CA GLU A 92 11.13 12.88 6.91
C GLU A 92 10.96 11.73 7.91
N ILE A 93 11.41 10.51 7.55
CA ILE A 93 11.40 9.35 8.45
C ILE A 93 12.31 9.58 9.66
N ARG A 94 13.50 10.16 9.47
CA ARG A 94 14.40 10.53 10.56
C ARG A 94 13.72 11.49 11.52
N GLY A 95 13.14 12.56 11.00
CA GLY A 95 12.42 13.56 11.79
C GLY A 95 11.25 13.00 12.61
N MET A 96 10.46 12.09 12.01
CA MET A 96 9.42 11.37 12.74
C MET A 96 9.99 10.44 13.82
N SER A 97 11.06 9.72 13.49
CA SER A 97 11.69 8.75 14.40
C SER A 97 12.28 9.45 15.62
N ASP A 98 12.96 10.58 15.43
CA ASP A 98 13.50 11.41 16.51
C ASP A 98 12.40 11.91 17.45
N PHE A 99 11.28 12.40 16.91
CA PHE A 99 10.15 12.86 17.71
C PHE A 99 9.48 11.72 18.49
N LEU A 100 9.36 10.54 17.88
CA LEU A 100 8.75 9.37 18.49
C LEU A 100 9.71 8.58 19.37
N ASN A 101 11.01 8.94 19.41
CA ASN A 101 12.05 8.16 20.09
C ASN A 101 12.09 6.71 19.58
N LEU A 102 12.19 6.57 18.25
CA LEU A 102 12.41 5.33 17.50
C LEU A 102 13.79 5.38 16.85
N SER A 103 14.39 4.22 16.61
CA SER A 103 15.55 4.12 15.72
C SER A 103 15.13 4.37 14.27
N LEU A 104 16.06 4.83 13.44
CA LEU A 104 15.79 4.99 12.00
C LEU A 104 15.40 3.66 11.35
N ALA A 105 15.98 2.54 11.78
CA ALA A 105 15.61 1.20 11.31
C ALA A 105 14.13 0.90 11.59
N GLU A 106 13.63 1.16 12.80
CA GLU A 106 12.21 0.99 13.13
C GLU A 106 11.31 1.91 12.30
N GLY A 107 11.68 3.19 12.16
CA GLY A 107 10.96 4.16 11.33
C GLY A 107 10.91 3.75 9.85
N PHE A 108 12.00 3.19 9.33
CA PHE A 108 12.06 2.69 7.97
C PHE A 108 11.22 1.42 7.78
N LEU A 109 11.34 0.47 8.71
CA LEU A 109 10.62 -0.80 8.65
C LEU A 109 9.10 -0.64 8.73
N VAL A 110 8.60 0.29 9.55
CA VAL A 110 7.16 0.56 9.57
C VAL A 110 6.68 1.14 8.23
N ASN A 111 7.48 1.98 7.58
CA ASN A 111 7.16 2.51 6.26
C ASN A 111 7.15 1.42 5.18
N LEU A 112 8.08 0.47 5.23
CA LEU A 112 8.05 -0.68 4.33
C LEU A 112 6.91 -1.65 4.63
N ALA A 113 6.55 -1.86 5.90
CA ALA A 113 5.45 -2.75 6.26
C ALA A 113 4.13 -2.31 5.58
N TYR A 114 3.89 -1.00 5.47
CA TYR A 114 2.74 -0.43 4.77
C TYR A 114 2.75 -0.62 3.24
N GLU A 115 3.87 -1.02 2.63
CA GLU A 115 3.96 -1.29 1.19
C GLU A 115 3.39 -2.67 0.79
N SER A 116 3.00 -3.50 1.76
CA SER A 116 2.45 -4.84 1.54
C SER A 116 1.15 -5.06 2.31
N SER A 117 0.40 -6.10 1.93
CA SER A 117 -0.85 -6.52 2.58
C SER A 117 -2.00 -5.51 2.55
N ALA A 118 -2.02 -4.62 1.53
CA ALA A 118 -3.07 -3.65 1.30
C ALA A 118 -4.07 -4.19 0.27
N PHE A 119 -5.22 -4.65 0.77
CA PHE A 119 -6.34 -5.03 -0.10
C PHE A 119 -7.13 -3.79 -0.46
N CYS A 120 -7.53 -3.64 -1.72
CA CYS A 120 -8.04 -2.37 -2.21
C CYS A 120 -9.14 -2.57 -3.24
N THR A 121 -9.99 -1.56 -3.40
CA THR A 121 -10.86 -1.46 -4.57
C THR A 121 -10.85 -0.03 -5.04
N SER A 122 -10.47 0.19 -6.29
CA SER A 122 -10.34 1.50 -6.91
C SER A 122 -11.17 1.59 -8.18
N ILE A 123 -11.81 2.73 -8.38
CA ILE A 123 -12.72 3.01 -9.49
C ILE A 123 -12.34 4.34 -10.11
N VAL A 124 -12.11 4.36 -11.42
CA VAL A 124 -12.06 5.59 -12.22
C VAL A 124 -13.18 5.55 -13.25
N ALA A 125 -13.95 6.63 -13.35
CA ALA A 125 -15.17 6.66 -14.16
C ALA A 125 -15.44 8.05 -14.74
N GLN A 126 -16.18 8.08 -15.85
CA GLN A 126 -16.54 9.30 -16.59
C GLN A 126 -18.07 9.45 -16.69
N ASP A 127 -18.61 10.63 -16.36
CA ASP A 127 -20.05 10.93 -16.55
C ASP A 127 -20.39 11.19 -18.03
N THR A 128 -21.69 11.38 -18.31
CA THR A 128 -22.18 11.67 -19.67
C THR A 128 -21.74 13.03 -20.22
N ARG A 129 -21.15 13.89 -19.39
CA ARG A 129 -20.62 15.21 -19.76
C ARG A 129 -19.10 15.19 -19.89
N GLY A 130 -18.46 14.04 -19.66
CA GLY A 130 -17.02 13.89 -19.77
C GLY A 130 -16.23 14.23 -18.50
N HIS A 131 -16.89 14.46 -17.36
CA HIS A 131 -16.18 14.68 -16.09
C HIS A 131 -15.66 13.38 -15.51
N ILE A 132 -14.42 13.41 -15.01
CA ILE A 132 -13.75 12.27 -14.39
C ILE A 132 -13.99 12.26 -12.87
N TYR A 133 -14.34 11.07 -12.36
CA TYR A 133 -14.55 10.76 -10.95
C TYR A 133 -13.67 9.58 -10.56
N HIS A 134 -13.08 9.65 -9.38
CA HIS A 134 -12.20 8.61 -8.86
C HIS A 134 -12.57 8.32 -7.41
N GLY A 135 -12.79 7.05 -7.07
CA GLY A 135 -13.08 6.63 -5.71
C GLY A 135 -12.35 5.35 -5.36
N ARG A 136 -12.06 5.16 -4.07
CA ARG A 136 -11.38 3.95 -3.60
C ARG A 136 -11.67 3.56 -2.15
N ASN A 137 -11.58 2.28 -1.84
CA ASN A 137 -11.48 1.72 -0.48
C ASN A 137 -10.05 1.25 -0.20
N LEU A 138 -9.54 1.57 1.00
CA LEU A 138 -8.35 0.93 1.56
C LEU A 138 -8.74 -0.08 2.61
N ASP A 139 -8.38 -1.34 2.38
CA ASP A 139 -8.58 -2.43 3.32
C ASP A 139 -7.21 -2.85 3.88
N TYR A 140 -7.13 -2.95 5.21
CA TYR A 140 -5.90 -3.34 5.90
C TYR A 140 -6.19 -4.14 7.18
N PRO A 141 -5.39 -5.17 7.51
CA PRO A 141 -5.60 -6.04 8.67
C PRO A 141 -5.45 -5.34 10.05
N PHE A 142 -4.94 -4.12 10.11
CA PHE A 142 -4.81 -3.32 11.35
C PHE A 142 -5.81 -2.15 11.41
N GLY A 143 -7.03 -2.36 10.91
CA GLY A 143 -8.03 -1.30 10.86
C GLY A 143 -8.33 -0.65 12.21
N ASP A 144 -8.28 -1.39 13.32
CA ASP A 144 -8.47 -0.85 14.68
C ASP A 144 -7.45 0.25 15.05
N LEU A 145 -6.22 0.14 14.54
CA LEU A 145 -5.16 1.13 14.70
C LEU A 145 -5.22 2.20 13.61
N LEU A 146 -5.24 1.78 12.35
CA LEU A 146 -5.06 2.69 11.21
C LEU A 146 -6.21 3.67 11.06
N ARG A 147 -7.43 3.30 11.46
CA ARG A 147 -8.57 4.23 11.52
C ARG A 147 -8.28 5.45 12.40
N LYS A 148 -7.55 5.27 13.52
CA LYS A 148 -7.20 6.35 14.46
C LYS A 148 -6.03 7.20 13.96
N LEU A 149 -5.21 6.66 13.06
CA LEU A 149 -4.03 7.32 12.50
C LEU A 149 -4.28 7.91 11.12
N THR A 150 -5.45 7.65 10.50
CA THR A 150 -5.80 8.15 9.17
C THR A 150 -5.97 9.67 9.20
N VAL A 151 -5.29 10.36 8.29
CA VAL A 151 -5.35 11.82 8.10
C VAL A 151 -5.43 12.19 6.63
N ASP A 152 -6.14 13.27 6.34
CA ASP A 152 -6.04 13.97 5.05
C ASP A 152 -4.96 15.06 5.18
N VAL A 153 -3.92 14.99 4.35
CA VAL A 153 -2.78 15.89 4.39
C VAL A 153 -2.79 16.80 3.17
N GLN A 154 -2.79 18.11 3.40
CA GLN A 154 -2.54 19.12 2.37
C GLN A 154 -1.05 19.46 2.38
N PHE A 155 -0.33 19.09 1.32
CA PHE A 155 1.07 19.43 1.14
C PHE A 155 1.16 20.81 0.51
N LEU A 156 1.76 21.76 1.24
CA LEU A 156 1.80 23.17 0.87
C LEU A 156 3.17 23.53 0.32
N LYS A 157 3.21 24.26 -0.80
CA LYS A 157 4.44 24.87 -1.34
C LYS A 157 4.18 26.36 -1.58
N ASN A 158 5.02 27.22 -1.03
CA ASN A 158 4.81 28.67 -1.00
C ASN A 158 3.41 29.06 -0.47
N GLY A 159 2.93 28.33 0.54
CA GLY A 159 1.60 28.55 1.16
C GLY A 159 0.39 28.10 0.32
N GLN A 160 0.60 27.53 -0.87
CA GLN A 160 -0.46 26.99 -1.74
C GLN A 160 -0.50 25.47 -1.68
N ILE A 161 -1.68 24.86 -1.84
CA ILE A 161 -1.82 23.39 -1.89
C ILE A 161 -1.18 22.90 -3.19
N ALA A 162 -0.04 22.21 -3.06
CA ALA A 162 0.63 21.54 -4.17
C ALA A 162 -0.11 20.24 -4.53
N PHE A 163 -0.47 19.45 -3.51
CA PHE A 163 -1.29 18.25 -3.64
C PHE A 163 -1.92 17.88 -2.29
N THR A 164 -2.91 16.99 -2.33
CA THR A 164 -3.57 16.43 -1.14
C THR A 164 -3.45 14.91 -1.17
N GLY A 165 -3.26 14.28 -0.02
CA GLY A 165 -3.25 12.83 0.08
C GLY A 165 -3.82 12.33 1.39
N THR A 166 -4.35 11.11 1.39
CA THR A 166 -4.75 10.39 2.60
C THR A 166 -3.62 9.45 2.99
N THR A 167 -3.22 9.50 4.26
CA THR A 167 -2.14 8.66 4.79
C THR A 167 -2.33 8.39 6.28
N PHE A 168 -1.37 7.69 6.89
CA PHE A 168 -1.33 7.42 8.32
C PHE A 168 -0.24 8.24 9.00
N ILE A 169 -0.49 8.70 10.22
CA ILE A 169 0.57 9.29 11.05
C ILE A 169 1.69 8.28 11.24
N GLY A 170 2.91 8.67 10.87
CA GLY A 170 4.08 7.79 10.87
C GLY A 170 4.48 7.23 9.51
N TYR A 171 3.68 7.47 8.47
CA TYR A 171 3.92 7.00 7.12
C TYR A 171 4.17 8.19 6.18
N VAL A 172 5.27 8.14 5.43
CA VAL A 172 5.66 9.22 4.49
C VAL A 172 5.14 8.98 3.08
N GLY A 173 4.68 7.76 2.77
CA GLY A 173 4.09 7.41 1.49
C GLY A 173 2.66 7.92 1.32
N LEU A 174 2.15 7.86 0.08
CA LEU A 174 0.74 8.08 -0.24
C LEU A 174 0.20 6.92 -1.09
N TRP A 175 -0.79 6.20 -0.57
CA TRP A 175 -1.57 5.25 -1.37
C TRP A 175 -2.75 5.92 -2.10
N THR A 176 -3.08 7.15 -1.73
CA THR A 176 -4.25 7.87 -2.25
C THR A 176 -3.97 9.36 -2.25
N GLY A 177 -4.24 10.05 -3.37
CA GLY A 177 -4.10 11.50 -3.42
C GLY A 177 -4.56 12.15 -4.71
N GLN A 178 -4.55 13.48 -4.71
CA GLN A 178 -4.87 14.30 -5.87
C GLN A 178 -3.90 15.48 -6.00
N SER A 179 -3.61 15.83 -7.24
CA SER A 179 -2.95 17.07 -7.63
C SER A 179 -4.02 18.00 -8.23
N PRO A 180 -4.34 19.14 -7.60
CA PRO A 180 -5.46 20.00 -7.99
C PRO A 180 -5.41 20.42 -9.46
N ASN A 181 -6.51 20.24 -10.18
CA ASN A 181 -6.67 20.55 -11.60
C ASN A 181 -5.68 19.82 -12.54
N LYS A 182 -5.12 18.69 -12.08
CA LYS A 182 -4.20 17.86 -12.88
C LYS A 182 -4.67 16.41 -12.93
N PHE A 183 -4.49 15.66 -11.84
CA PHE A 183 -4.85 14.24 -11.77
C PHE A 183 -5.09 13.78 -10.34
N THR A 184 -5.73 12.63 -10.22
CA THR A 184 -5.98 11.84 -9.00
C THR A 184 -5.30 10.49 -9.15
N VAL A 185 -4.86 9.90 -8.04
CA VAL A 185 -4.15 8.62 -8.05
C VAL A 185 -4.49 7.78 -6.83
N SER A 186 -4.68 6.49 -7.06
CA SER A 186 -4.70 5.48 -6.00
C SER A 186 -3.84 4.28 -6.42
N GLY A 187 -3.27 3.58 -5.43
CA GLY A 187 -2.49 2.37 -5.65
C GLY A 187 -3.15 1.16 -4.99
N ASP A 188 -3.22 0.05 -5.72
CA ASP A 188 -3.73 -1.22 -5.22
C ASP A 188 -2.63 -2.28 -5.33
N GLU A 189 -2.42 -3.08 -4.28
CA GLU A 189 -1.38 -4.11 -4.27
C GLU A 189 -1.63 -5.17 -5.36
N ARG A 190 -0.58 -5.57 -6.07
CA ARG A 190 -0.63 -6.64 -7.06
C ARG A 190 0.10 -7.87 -6.54
N VAL A 191 -0.69 -8.85 -6.11
CA VAL A 191 -0.16 -10.14 -5.64
C VAL A 191 -0.23 -11.15 -6.78
N LYS A 192 0.89 -11.78 -7.14
CA LYS A 192 0.89 -12.88 -8.11
C LYS A 192 0.54 -14.18 -7.41
N ASP A 193 -0.26 -15.04 -8.05
CA ASP A 193 -0.61 -16.38 -7.53
C ASP A 193 0.64 -17.17 -7.11
N SER A 194 1.72 -17.05 -7.89
CA SER A 194 3.02 -17.63 -7.56
C SER A 194 3.59 -17.13 -6.24
N GLN A 195 3.46 -15.83 -5.92
CA GLN A 195 3.92 -15.28 -4.64
C GLN A 195 3.11 -15.83 -3.47
N VAL A 196 1.80 -16.02 -3.64
CA VAL A 196 0.96 -16.64 -2.60
C VAL A 196 1.36 -18.09 -2.36
N VAL A 197 1.53 -18.85 -3.45
CA VAL A 197 1.96 -20.25 -3.38
C VAL A 197 3.33 -20.37 -2.71
N GLN A 198 4.28 -19.49 -3.06
CA GLN A 198 5.60 -19.42 -2.41
C GLN A 198 5.47 -19.15 -0.91
N VAL A 199 4.70 -18.13 -0.50
CA VAL A 199 4.50 -17.81 0.93
C VAL A 199 3.91 -18.98 1.71
N VAL A 200 2.99 -19.74 1.10
CA VAL A 200 2.42 -20.93 1.73
C VAL A 200 3.45 -22.04 1.86
N LEU A 201 4.23 -22.32 0.81
CA LEU A 201 5.29 -23.33 0.84
C LEU A 201 6.38 -22.98 1.87
N ASP A 202 6.80 -21.71 1.91
CA ASP A 202 7.71 -21.20 2.94
C ASP A 202 7.12 -21.43 4.33
N GLY A 203 5.85 -21.06 4.53
CA GLY A 203 5.13 -21.29 5.79
C GLY A 203 5.16 -22.76 6.23
N LEU A 204 4.90 -23.70 5.32
CA LEU A 204 4.94 -25.13 5.60
C LEU A 204 6.34 -25.62 5.94
N LYS A 205 7.34 -25.27 5.12
CA LYS A 205 8.76 -25.57 5.37
C LYS A 205 9.19 -25.07 6.75
N ASN A 206 8.71 -23.90 7.14
CA ASN A 206 9.07 -23.28 8.42
C ASN A 206 8.51 -24.01 9.61
N ILE A 207 7.25 -24.46 9.51
CA ILE A 207 6.63 -25.25 10.57
C ILE A 207 7.41 -26.57 10.72
N LEU A 208 7.74 -27.23 9.62
CA LEU A 208 8.54 -28.46 9.60
C LEU A 208 9.93 -28.26 10.24
N ILE A 209 10.66 -27.21 9.85
CA ILE A 209 11.97 -26.87 10.46
C ILE A 209 11.83 -26.58 11.97
N MET A 210 10.80 -25.82 12.37
CA MET A 210 10.61 -25.42 13.77
C MET A 210 10.14 -26.57 14.67
N ALA A 211 9.55 -27.62 14.09
CA ALA A 211 9.11 -28.80 14.81
C ALA A 211 10.29 -29.66 15.31
N GLY A 212 11.48 -29.55 14.71
CA GLY A 212 12.67 -30.30 15.14
C GLY A 212 12.40 -31.80 15.17
N ASP A 213 12.56 -32.43 16.32
CA ASP A 213 12.32 -33.87 16.51
C ASP A 213 10.85 -34.29 16.27
N GLU A 214 9.90 -33.34 16.31
CA GLU A 214 8.48 -33.57 16.01
C GLU A 214 8.13 -33.35 14.53
N ALA A 215 9.12 -33.09 13.66
CA ALA A 215 8.88 -32.82 12.24
C ALA A 215 8.16 -33.96 11.51
N SER A 216 8.42 -35.22 11.89
CA SER A 216 7.72 -36.40 11.35
C SER A 216 6.23 -36.37 11.67
N THR A 217 5.85 -36.03 12.90
CA THR A 217 4.44 -35.87 13.31
C THR A 217 3.76 -34.73 12.55
N ILE A 218 4.46 -33.62 12.32
CA ILE A 218 3.92 -32.52 11.50
C ILE A 218 3.78 -32.94 10.03
N ALA A 219 4.75 -33.66 9.48
CA ALA A 219 4.68 -34.18 8.12
C ALA A 219 3.48 -35.14 7.96
N GLU A 220 3.28 -36.07 8.90
CA GLU A 220 2.10 -36.95 8.94
C GLU A 220 0.78 -36.14 8.94
N ILE A 221 0.67 -35.08 9.76
CA ILE A 221 -0.51 -34.21 9.78
C ILE A 221 -0.73 -33.49 8.44
N ILE A 222 0.35 -33.01 7.81
CA ILE A 222 0.31 -32.37 6.49
C ILE A 222 -0.17 -33.38 5.44
N GLU A 223 0.30 -34.62 5.50
CA GLU A 223 -0.13 -35.69 4.60
C GLU A 223 -1.60 -36.07 4.80
N GLU A 224 -2.03 -36.28 6.06
CA GLU A 224 -3.41 -36.66 6.41
C GLU A 224 -4.44 -35.60 5.98
N CYS A 225 -4.06 -34.31 5.99
CA CYS A 225 -4.93 -33.23 5.50
C CYS A 225 -4.88 -33.02 3.97
N GLY A 226 -4.17 -33.89 3.23
CA GLY A 226 -4.01 -33.80 1.77
C GLY A 226 -3.07 -32.68 1.32
N GLY A 227 -2.16 -32.24 2.20
CA GLY A 227 -1.15 -31.24 1.90
C GLY A 227 -0.05 -31.76 0.96
N LEU A 228 0.40 -33.00 1.15
CA LEU A 228 1.46 -33.61 0.33
C LEU A 228 1.09 -33.64 -1.16
N GLU A 229 -0.10 -34.14 -1.52
CA GLU A 229 -0.58 -34.18 -2.91
C GLU A 229 -0.57 -32.78 -3.56
N LYS A 230 -0.88 -31.74 -2.78
CA LYS A 230 -0.83 -30.35 -3.28
C LYS A 230 0.60 -29.86 -3.49
N ILE A 231 1.54 -30.22 -2.62
CA ILE A 231 2.95 -29.87 -2.77
C ILE A 231 3.54 -30.61 -3.99
N GLU A 232 3.16 -31.86 -4.23
CA GLU A 232 3.58 -32.63 -5.42
C GLU A 232 3.12 -31.97 -6.73
N VAL A 233 1.88 -31.50 -6.80
CA VAL A 233 1.38 -30.75 -7.98
C VAL A 233 2.24 -29.51 -8.26
N LEU A 234 2.79 -28.88 -7.23
CA LEU A 234 3.63 -27.69 -7.36
C LEU A 234 5.02 -27.98 -7.96
N GLN A 235 5.45 -29.25 -8.03
CA GLN A 235 6.63 -29.64 -8.80
C GLN A 235 6.42 -29.50 -10.33
N GLN A 236 5.20 -29.22 -10.78
CA GLN A 236 4.90 -28.93 -12.19
C GLN A 236 4.64 -27.44 -12.43
N HIS A 237 4.88 -26.59 -11.43
CA HIS A 237 4.61 -25.16 -11.54
C HIS A 237 5.57 -24.47 -12.53
N GLU A 238 5.06 -23.53 -13.32
CA GLU A 238 5.84 -22.76 -14.30
C GLU A 238 6.92 -21.83 -13.67
N ASN A 239 6.91 -21.70 -12.34
CA ASN A 239 7.84 -20.87 -11.60
C ASN A 239 8.89 -21.81 -11.01
N GLU A 240 10.11 -21.70 -11.51
CA GLU A 240 11.20 -22.61 -11.17
C GLU A 240 11.53 -22.63 -9.67
N ASP A 241 11.28 -21.53 -8.95
CA ASP A 241 11.53 -21.44 -7.52
C ASP A 241 10.45 -22.18 -6.70
N ILE A 242 9.18 -22.12 -7.13
CA ILE A 242 8.10 -22.93 -6.54
C ILE A 242 8.41 -24.41 -6.74
N TYR A 243 8.84 -24.78 -7.94
CA TYR A 243 9.26 -26.14 -8.24
C TYR A 243 10.38 -26.59 -7.29
N LYS A 244 11.46 -25.81 -7.17
CA LYS A 244 12.61 -26.13 -6.32
C LYS A 244 12.21 -26.26 -4.84
N LEU A 245 11.40 -25.33 -4.34
CA LEU A 245 10.96 -25.34 -2.94
C LEU A 245 10.01 -26.50 -2.63
N ALA A 246 9.08 -26.80 -3.53
CA ALA A 246 8.21 -27.97 -3.39
C ALA A 246 9.02 -29.27 -3.43
N PHE A 247 10.01 -29.36 -4.32
CA PHE A 247 10.94 -30.49 -4.37
C PHE A 247 11.72 -30.66 -3.07
N GLU A 248 12.31 -29.59 -2.54
CA GLU A 248 13.07 -29.63 -1.30
C GLU A 248 12.21 -30.07 -0.11
N ILE A 249 10.97 -29.58 0.01
CA ILE A 249 10.06 -29.99 1.10
C ILE A 249 9.74 -31.48 1.01
N ILE A 250 9.46 -32.00 -0.19
CA ILE A 250 9.16 -33.41 -0.40
C ILE A 250 10.38 -34.27 -0.07
N ASP A 251 11.55 -33.90 -0.62
CA ASP A 251 12.80 -34.63 -0.48
C ASP A 251 13.27 -34.72 0.99
N GLN A 252 13.07 -33.65 1.75
CA GLN A 252 13.54 -33.59 3.13
C GLN A 252 12.58 -34.23 4.15
N TYR A 253 11.26 -34.18 3.91
CA TYR A 253 10.28 -34.53 4.93
C TYR A 253 9.30 -35.65 4.56
N PHE A 254 9.19 -36.03 3.27
CA PHE A 254 8.15 -36.94 2.79
C PHE A 254 8.68 -38.13 1.97
N SER A 255 9.89 -38.06 1.40
CA SER A 255 10.56 -39.22 0.79
C SER A 255 11.23 -40.07 1.86
N GLY A 256 10.44 -40.90 2.54
CA GLY A 256 10.94 -41.82 3.54
C GLY A 256 11.90 -42.85 2.95
N GLU A 257 13.20 -42.68 3.18
CA GLU A 257 14.19 -43.75 3.18
C GLU A 257 15.43 -43.33 3.98
N ASP A 258 15.90 -44.26 4.83
CA ASP A 258 17.20 -44.21 5.50
C ASP A 258 18.32 -43.98 4.48
N ILE A 259 18.85 -42.76 4.37
CA ILE A 259 20.08 -42.51 3.63
C ILE A 259 21.20 -42.47 4.67
N ASP A 260 22.10 -43.46 4.61
CA ASP A 260 23.41 -43.42 5.24
C ASP A 260 24.12 -42.11 4.82
N GLU A 261 24.06 -41.09 5.66
CA GLU A 261 24.63 -39.78 5.35
C GLU A 261 26.17 -39.85 5.35
N ASP A 262 26.77 -39.72 4.17
CA ASP A 262 28.11 -39.15 4.03
C ASP A 262 28.02 -37.67 4.47
N PRO A 263 28.67 -37.27 5.58
CA PRO A 263 28.59 -35.89 6.09
C PRO A 263 29.16 -34.84 5.13
N SER A 264 29.76 -35.25 4.01
CA SER A 264 30.27 -34.38 2.96
C SER A 264 29.28 -34.08 1.83
N LEU A 265 28.11 -34.74 1.82
CA LEU A 265 27.03 -34.50 0.85
C LEU A 265 25.88 -33.63 1.39
N ILE A 266 25.94 -33.21 2.65
CA ILE A 266 25.09 -32.16 3.18
C ILE A 266 25.47 -30.87 2.42
N PRO A 267 24.59 -30.30 1.57
CA PRO A 267 24.82 -28.94 1.12
C PRO A 267 24.89 -28.10 2.39
N GLU A 268 25.97 -27.34 2.59
CA GLU A 268 26.04 -26.31 3.63
C GLU A 268 24.67 -25.63 3.66
N ALA A 269 24.00 -25.69 4.82
CA ALA A 269 22.68 -25.13 5.00
C ALA A 269 22.68 -23.72 4.42
N THR A 270 22.18 -23.57 3.19
CA THR A 270 21.89 -22.28 2.61
C THR A 270 20.76 -21.77 3.47
N GLN A 271 21.15 -20.88 4.38
CA GLN A 271 20.36 -20.15 5.34
C GLN A 271 18.98 -19.85 4.73
N GLY A 272 18.02 -20.73 5.03
CA GLY A 272 16.82 -20.91 4.21
C GLY A 272 15.91 -19.69 4.25
N ASP A 273 15.92 -19.00 3.11
CA ASP A 273 14.97 -18.04 2.53
C ASP A 273 13.52 -18.24 2.98
N LYS A 274 12.98 -17.24 3.68
CA LYS A 274 11.56 -17.13 4.08
C LYS A 274 10.98 -15.77 3.70
N GLY A 275 11.64 -15.01 2.82
CA GLY A 275 11.44 -13.57 2.79
C GLY A 275 11.48 -12.96 1.42
N TRP A 276 11.09 -13.66 0.35
CA TRP A 276 11.37 -13.18 -1.02
C TRP A 276 10.80 -11.80 -1.28
N TRP A 277 9.66 -11.41 -0.69
CA TRP A 277 9.21 -10.01 -0.77
C TRP A 277 10.21 -9.06 -0.10
N TRP A 278 10.63 -9.33 1.13
CA TRP A 278 11.61 -8.52 1.87
C TRP A 278 13.01 -8.55 1.23
N GLU A 279 13.51 -9.70 0.78
CA GLU A 279 14.77 -9.80 0.03
C GLU A 279 14.69 -9.04 -1.29
N ASN A 280 13.60 -9.20 -2.06
CA ASN A 280 13.38 -8.46 -3.31
C ASN A 280 13.29 -6.95 -3.07
N VAL A 281 12.61 -6.53 -2.01
CA VAL A 281 12.50 -5.13 -1.61
C VAL A 281 13.87 -4.60 -1.21
N ILE A 282 14.59 -5.28 -0.33
CA ILE A 282 15.94 -4.89 0.10
C ILE A 282 16.88 -4.79 -1.11
N ALA A 283 16.91 -5.80 -1.97
CA ALA A 283 17.74 -5.82 -3.17
C ALA A 283 17.36 -4.69 -4.15
N ALA A 284 16.07 -4.44 -4.35
CA ALA A 284 15.58 -3.36 -5.21
C ALA A 284 15.90 -1.97 -4.63
N LEU A 285 15.85 -1.81 -3.31
CA LEU A 285 16.26 -0.56 -2.64
C LEU A 285 17.75 -0.29 -2.85
N PHE A 286 18.62 -1.29 -2.76
CA PHE A 286 20.04 -1.15 -3.11
C PHE A 286 20.29 -0.80 -4.58
N GLN A 287 19.31 -1.08 -5.47
CA GLN A 287 19.34 -0.65 -6.88
C GLN A 287 18.71 0.75 -7.08
N GLY A 288 18.29 1.43 -6.01
CA GLY A 288 17.63 2.74 -6.07
C GLY A 288 16.19 2.69 -6.57
N HIS A 289 15.52 1.53 -6.55
CA HIS A 289 14.11 1.43 -6.93
C HIS A 289 13.21 2.07 -5.87
N SER A 290 12.08 2.62 -6.32
CA SER A 290 11.17 3.37 -5.46
C SER A 290 10.14 2.45 -4.78
N PRO A 291 9.82 2.67 -3.49
CA PRO A 291 8.59 2.18 -2.90
C PRO A 291 7.36 2.66 -3.68
N VAL A 292 6.33 1.82 -3.77
CA VAL A 292 5.20 2.03 -4.68
C VAL A 292 4.37 3.24 -4.26
N SER A 293 4.18 3.46 -2.96
CA SER A 293 3.44 4.62 -2.44
C SER A 293 4.28 5.91 -2.44
N TRP A 294 5.61 5.78 -2.42
CA TRP A 294 6.52 6.93 -2.46
C TRP A 294 6.53 7.50 -3.87
N LEU A 295 6.55 6.63 -4.90
CA LEU A 295 6.40 7.05 -6.28
C LEU A 295 5.08 7.81 -6.52
N ILE A 296 3.97 7.40 -5.89
CA ILE A 296 2.71 8.14 -5.95
C ILE A 296 2.90 9.57 -5.42
N ARG A 297 3.50 9.73 -4.24
CA ARG A 297 3.73 11.06 -3.64
C ARG A 297 4.66 11.92 -4.48
N THR A 298 5.74 11.35 -5.02
CA THR A 298 6.65 12.05 -5.94
C THR A 298 5.92 12.47 -7.22
N THR A 299 5.08 11.60 -7.77
CA THR A 299 4.26 11.90 -8.96
C THR A 299 3.31 13.06 -8.68
N LEU A 300 2.56 13.03 -7.57
CA LEU A 300 1.68 14.13 -7.15
C LEU A 300 2.42 15.47 -6.99
N SER A 301 3.68 15.41 -6.55
CA SER A 301 4.52 16.59 -6.33
C SER A 301 5.15 17.16 -7.61
N GLU A 302 5.48 16.30 -8.59
CA GLU A 302 6.36 16.66 -9.70
C GLU A 302 5.69 16.63 -11.07
N SER A 303 4.68 15.76 -11.28
CA SER A 303 4.05 15.62 -12.60
C SER A 303 3.18 16.83 -12.93
N GLU A 304 3.28 17.29 -14.17
CA GLU A 304 2.63 18.52 -14.63
C GLU A 304 1.15 18.29 -14.96
N ASP A 305 0.80 17.10 -15.46
CA ASP A 305 -0.53 16.74 -15.93
C ASP A 305 -0.79 15.22 -15.84
N PHE A 306 -1.94 14.78 -16.36
CA PHE A 306 -2.36 13.39 -16.41
C PHE A 306 -1.36 12.52 -17.19
N GLU A 307 -0.97 12.89 -18.41
CA GLU A 307 -0.07 12.09 -19.26
C GLU A 307 1.32 11.93 -18.65
N ALA A 308 1.89 13.02 -18.10
CA ALA A 308 3.16 12.97 -17.39
C ALA A 308 3.08 12.10 -16.13
N SER A 309 1.93 12.08 -15.44
CA SER A 309 1.71 11.19 -14.30
C SER A 309 1.66 9.73 -14.72
N VAL A 310 0.94 9.40 -15.81
CA VAL A 310 0.82 8.05 -16.35
C VAL A 310 2.18 7.53 -16.81
N TYR A 311 2.94 8.36 -17.55
CA TYR A 311 4.28 7.98 -18.00
C TYR A 311 5.21 7.68 -16.81
N LYS A 312 5.25 8.55 -15.80
CA LYS A 312 6.08 8.38 -14.60
C LYS A 312 5.69 7.11 -13.84
N LEU A 313 4.41 6.96 -13.54
CA LEU A 313 3.86 5.78 -12.86
C LEU A 313 4.01 4.49 -13.66
N ALA A 314 4.09 4.54 -14.98
CA ALA A 314 4.30 3.37 -15.83
C ALA A 314 5.78 2.93 -15.91
N LYS A 315 6.72 3.89 -15.87
CA LYS A 315 8.12 3.64 -16.25
C LYS A 315 9.12 3.64 -15.10
N THR A 316 8.84 4.30 -13.97
CA THR A 316 9.78 4.33 -12.86
C THR A 316 9.94 2.93 -12.23
N PRO A 317 11.17 2.41 -12.06
CA PRO A 317 11.41 1.12 -11.41
C PRO A 317 10.90 1.07 -9.97
N LEU A 318 10.31 -0.07 -9.60
CA LEU A 318 9.65 -0.29 -8.31
C LEU A 318 10.27 -1.44 -7.53
N ILE A 319 10.10 -1.39 -6.20
CA ILE A 319 10.45 -2.50 -5.30
C ILE A 319 9.45 -3.66 -5.36
N ALA A 320 8.21 -3.38 -5.76
CA ALA A 320 7.10 -4.33 -5.79
C ALA A 320 6.18 -4.11 -6.99
N ASP A 321 5.37 -5.11 -7.30
CA ASP A 321 4.31 -5.03 -8.31
C ASP A 321 3.09 -4.29 -7.74
N VAL A 322 2.35 -3.56 -8.57
CA VAL A 322 1.24 -2.71 -8.12
C VAL A 322 0.26 -2.43 -9.27
N TYR A 323 -0.96 -2.03 -8.95
CA TYR A 323 -1.86 -1.35 -9.88
C TYR A 323 -1.91 0.13 -9.53
N TYR A 324 -1.66 1.01 -10.50
CA TYR A 324 -1.93 2.44 -10.34
C TYR A 324 -3.18 2.82 -11.09
N ILE A 325 -4.15 3.40 -10.39
CA ILE A 325 -5.36 3.94 -10.99
C ILE A 325 -5.18 5.45 -11.03
N VAL A 326 -5.38 6.05 -12.19
CA VAL A 326 -5.16 7.49 -12.41
C VAL A 326 -6.39 8.07 -13.09
N GLY A 327 -6.85 9.24 -12.64
CA GLY A 327 -7.93 10.00 -13.29
C GLY A 327 -7.54 11.46 -13.46
N GLY A 328 -7.66 11.99 -14.67
CA GLY A 328 -7.33 13.37 -15.03
C GLY A 328 -8.50 14.35 -14.86
N THR A 329 -8.53 15.36 -15.72
CA THR A 329 -9.54 16.44 -15.74
C THR A 329 -10.39 16.45 -17.00
N SER A 330 -9.90 15.86 -18.08
CA SER A 330 -10.53 15.87 -19.40
C SER A 330 -11.23 14.54 -19.72
N PRO A 331 -12.21 14.54 -20.64
CA PRO A 331 -12.85 13.30 -21.08
C PRO A 331 -11.82 12.29 -21.62
N GLY A 332 -11.94 11.04 -21.20
CA GLY A 332 -11.04 9.94 -21.55
C GLY A 332 -9.85 9.78 -20.60
N GLU A 333 -9.53 10.78 -19.78
CA GLU A 333 -8.40 10.73 -18.85
C GLU A 333 -8.71 9.88 -17.61
N GLY A 334 -8.74 8.56 -17.80
CA GLY A 334 -8.78 7.59 -16.72
C GLY A 334 -8.11 6.31 -17.15
N VAL A 335 -7.29 5.72 -16.28
CA VAL A 335 -6.50 4.53 -16.64
C VAL A 335 -6.16 3.68 -15.43
N VAL A 336 -6.09 2.36 -15.65
CA VAL A 336 -5.45 1.40 -14.73
C VAL A 336 -4.13 0.97 -15.34
N ILE A 337 -3.03 1.16 -14.62
CA ILE A 337 -1.68 0.75 -15.03
C ILE A 337 -1.32 -0.48 -14.21
N THR A 338 -1.25 -1.64 -14.86
CA THR A 338 -0.78 -2.87 -14.21
C THR A 338 0.73 -2.90 -14.26
N ARG A 339 1.41 -2.86 -13.11
CA ARG A 339 2.88 -2.78 -13.01
C ARG A 339 3.51 -4.09 -12.57
N ASN A 340 4.60 -4.43 -13.25
CA ASN A 340 5.69 -5.20 -12.66
C ASN A 340 6.78 -4.22 -12.15
N ARG A 341 7.71 -4.72 -11.32
CA ARG A 341 8.90 -3.96 -10.86
C ARG A 341 9.62 -3.18 -11.97
N GLY A 342 9.85 -3.82 -13.13
CA GLY A 342 10.61 -3.23 -14.25
C GLY A 342 9.80 -2.39 -15.24
N GLY A 343 8.46 -2.39 -15.18
CA GLY A 343 7.64 -1.65 -16.16
C GLY A 343 6.18 -2.10 -16.19
N PRO A 344 5.36 -1.57 -17.12
CA PRO A 344 3.95 -1.90 -17.19
C PRO A 344 3.75 -3.26 -17.84
N ALA A 345 2.97 -4.13 -17.20
CA ALA A 345 2.43 -5.34 -17.81
C ALA A 345 1.25 -5.01 -18.73
N ASP A 346 0.45 -4.00 -18.37
CA ASP A 346 -0.68 -3.51 -19.16
C ASP A 346 -1.03 -2.06 -18.81
N ILE A 347 -1.66 -1.35 -19.74
CA ILE A 347 -2.22 0.00 -19.56
C ILE A 347 -3.65 -0.02 -20.09
N TRP A 348 -4.62 0.11 -19.18
CA TRP A 348 -6.05 -0.08 -19.45
C TRP A 348 -6.83 1.24 -19.30
N PRO A 349 -6.89 2.07 -20.37
CA PRO A 349 -7.56 3.37 -20.31
C PRO A 349 -9.09 3.22 -20.32
N LEU A 350 -9.81 4.26 -19.91
CA LEU A 350 -11.22 4.41 -20.21
C LEU A 350 -11.44 4.36 -21.73
N ASP A 351 -12.58 3.84 -22.15
CA ASP A 351 -12.97 3.84 -23.56
C ASP A 351 -14.47 4.14 -23.69
N PRO A 352 -14.87 5.42 -23.43
CA PRO A 352 -16.28 5.80 -23.42
C PRO A 352 -16.96 5.61 -24.78
N LEU A 353 -16.20 5.67 -25.88
CA LEU A 353 -16.73 5.48 -27.24
C LEU A 353 -17.21 4.04 -27.47
N ASN A 354 -16.57 3.06 -26.82
CA ASN A 354 -16.99 1.66 -26.83
C ASN A 354 -17.76 1.25 -25.56
N GLY A 355 -18.34 2.23 -24.85
CA GLY A 355 -19.20 2.00 -23.69
C GLY A 355 -18.47 1.70 -22.37
N ALA A 356 -17.13 1.68 -22.36
CA ALA A 356 -16.33 1.47 -21.16
C ALA A 356 -16.06 2.79 -20.43
N TRP A 357 -17.12 3.37 -19.84
CA TRP A 357 -17.08 4.64 -19.11
C TRP A 357 -16.54 4.53 -17.67
N PHE A 358 -16.16 3.33 -17.22
CA PHE A 358 -15.46 3.12 -15.97
C PHE A 358 -14.42 2.00 -16.08
N ARG A 359 -13.43 2.01 -15.18
CA ARG A 359 -12.54 0.89 -14.85
C ARG A 359 -12.64 0.59 -13.35
N VAL A 360 -12.63 -0.69 -13.02
CA VAL A 360 -12.62 -1.19 -11.64
C VAL A 360 -11.39 -2.07 -11.47
N GLU A 361 -10.53 -1.69 -10.54
CA GLU A 361 -9.39 -2.49 -10.12
C GLU A 361 -9.53 -2.89 -8.66
N THR A 362 -9.02 -4.07 -8.33
CA THR A 362 -8.93 -4.58 -6.97
C THR A 362 -7.51 -5.07 -6.73
N ASN A 363 -7.25 -6.37 -6.63
CA ASN A 363 -5.91 -6.91 -6.36
C ASN A 363 -5.53 -8.08 -7.29
N TYR A 364 -6.14 -8.18 -8.46
CA TYR A 364 -5.86 -9.25 -9.44
C TYR A 364 -6.01 -8.76 -10.86
N ASP A 365 -5.26 -9.34 -11.80
CA ASP A 365 -5.18 -8.81 -13.17
C ASP A 365 -6.57 -8.79 -13.86
N HIS A 366 -6.86 -7.73 -14.61
CA HIS A 366 -8.18 -7.54 -15.23
C HIS A 366 -8.51 -8.57 -16.32
N TRP A 367 -7.49 -9.13 -16.97
CA TRP A 367 -7.63 -10.18 -17.98
C TRP A 367 -7.68 -11.60 -17.38
N LYS A 368 -7.46 -11.76 -16.07
CA LYS A 368 -7.56 -13.06 -15.39
C LYS A 368 -8.97 -13.29 -14.84
N PRO A 369 -9.37 -14.56 -14.64
CA PRO A 369 -10.59 -14.89 -13.92
C PRO A 369 -10.59 -14.30 -12.51
N VAL A 370 -11.78 -13.95 -12.04
CA VAL A 370 -11.99 -13.49 -10.67
C VAL A 370 -11.63 -14.62 -9.68
N PRO A 371 -10.88 -14.34 -8.61
CA PRO A 371 -10.58 -15.32 -7.56
C PRO A 371 -11.86 -15.78 -6.84
N LYS A 372 -12.00 -17.10 -6.60
CA LYS A 372 -13.18 -17.67 -5.92
C LYS A 372 -13.39 -17.16 -4.49
N THR A 373 -12.31 -16.77 -3.83
CA THR A 373 -12.30 -16.38 -2.41
C THR A 373 -12.34 -14.86 -2.19
N ASP A 374 -12.10 -14.05 -3.23
CA ASP A 374 -12.11 -12.59 -3.17
C ASP A 374 -12.68 -11.98 -4.46
N ASP A 375 -14.00 -11.95 -4.58
CA ASP A 375 -14.71 -11.29 -5.68
C ASP A 375 -15.30 -9.93 -5.25
N ARG A 376 -14.43 -8.91 -5.20
CA ARG A 376 -14.86 -7.50 -5.01
C ARG A 376 -15.14 -6.78 -6.33
N ARG A 377 -14.52 -7.19 -7.45
CA ARG A 377 -14.69 -6.55 -8.76
C ARG A 377 -16.11 -6.74 -9.29
N THR A 378 -16.67 -7.95 -9.27
CA THR A 378 -18.00 -8.21 -9.85
C THR A 378 -19.11 -7.42 -9.16
N PRO A 379 -19.17 -7.35 -7.81
CA PRO A 379 -20.16 -6.54 -7.11
C PRO A 379 -20.01 -5.03 -7.38
N ALA A 380 -18.77 -4.52 -7.46
CA ALA A 380 -18.51 -3.12 -7.83
C ALA A 380 -19.01 -2.81 -9.25
N ILE A 381 -18.69 -3.64 -10.24
CA ILE A 381 -19.15 -3.49 -11.63
C ILE A 381 -20.69 -3.53 -11.68
N LYS A 382 -21.31 -4.48 -10.98
CA LYS A 382 -22.77 -4.59 -10.92
C LYS A 382 -23.41 -3.33 -10.34
N ALA A 383 -22.83 -2.77 -9.27
CA ALA A 383 -23.32 -1.53 -8.65
C ALA A 383 -23.13 -0.30 -9.57
N LEU A 384 -22.02 -0.21 -10.30
CA LEU A 384 -21.79 0.84 -11.30
C LEU A 384 -22.79 0.75 -12.46
N ASN A 385 -23.03 -0.45 -12.98
CA ASN A 385 -24.02 -0.68 -14.02
C ASN A 385 -25.44 -0.32 -13.57
N ALA A 386 -25.80 -0.67 -12.34
CA ALA A 386 -27.09 -0.29 -11.75
C ALA A 386 -27.23 1.23 -11.51
N THR A 387 -26.13 1.89 -11.13
CA THR A 387 -26.07 3.35 -10.98
C THR A 387 -26.30 4.02 -12.33
N GLY A 388 -25.62 3.55 -13.37
CA GLY A 388 -25.65 4.10 -14.72
C GLY A 388 -24.85 5.39 -14.87
N GLN A 389 -24.27 5.61 -16.06
CA GLN A 389 -23.38 6.74 -16.34
C GLN A 389 -24.03 8.11 -16.08
N ALA A 390 -25.34 8.23 -16.33
CA ALA A 390 -26.09 9.48 -16.16
C ALA A 390 -26.22 9.92 -14.69
N ASN A 391 -26.08 9.00 -13.73
CA ASN A 391 -26.20 9.27 -12.30
C ASN A 391 -24.83 9.29 -11.59
N LEU A 392 -23.74 9.20 -12.34
CA LEU A 392 -22.39 9.19 -11.77
C LEU A 392 -22.09 10.50 -11.02
N SER A 393 -21.62 10.36 -9.79
CA SER A 393 -21.16 11.46 -8.93
C SER A 393 -20.21 10.91 -7.87
N LEU A 394 -19.53 11.79 -7.13
CA LEU A 394 -18.70 11.37 -5.98
C LEU A 394 -19.53 10.64 -4.92
N GLU A 395 -20.77 11.08 -4.66
CA GLU A 395 -21.68 10.41 -3.73
C GLU A 395 -22.07 9.03 -4.26
N ALA A 396 -22.40 8.91 -5.56
CA ALA A 396 -22.72 7.62 -6.15
C ALA A 396 -21.52 6.64 -6.08
N LEU A 397 -20.30 7.11 -6.34
CA LEU A 397 -19.09 6.28 -6.14
C LEU A 397 -18.91 5.85 -4.69
N PHE A 398 -19.16 6.75 -3.73
CA PHE A 398 -19.13 6.40 -2.31
C PHE A 398 -20.14 5.30 -1.95
N GLN A 399 -21.35 5.34 -2.54
CA GLN A 399 -22.35 4.30 -2.35
C GLN A 399 -21.94 2.97 -2.99
N VAL A 400 -21.37 2.98 -4.20
CA VAL A 400 -20.78 1.78 -4.84
C VAL A 400 -19.70 1.16 -3.94
N LEU A 401 -18.79 1.99 -3.41
CA LEU A 401 -17.73 1.58 -2.48
C LEU A 401 -18.25 1.18 -1.10
N SER A 402 -19.56 1.28 -0.85
CA SER A 402 -20.22 0.84 0.38
C SER A 402 -20.97 -0.49 0.23
N VAL A 403 -20.97 -1.08 -0.98
CA VAL A 403 -21.59 -2.38 -1.26
C VAL A 403 -20.71 -3.50 -0.71
N VAL A 404 -21.28 -4.44 0.05
CA VAL A 404 -20.56 -5.66 0.46
C VAL A 404 -20.40 -6.59 -0.76
N PRO A 405 -19.23 -7.18 -1.03
CA PRO A 405 -18.00 -7.22 -0.22
C PRO A 405 -16.95 -6.15 -0.56
N VAL A 406 -17.24 -5.21 -1.48
CA VAL A 406 -16.34 -4.07 -1.79
C VAL A 406 -16.02 -3.29 -0.51
N TYR A 407 -17.04 -3.10 0.33
CA TYR A 407 -16.89 -2.71 1.71
C TYR A 407 -16.89 -3.94 2.61
N ASN A 408 -15.87 -4.08 3.46
CA ASN A 408 -15.67 -5.24 4.32
C ASN A 408 -15.03 -4.87 5.67
N ASN A 409 -14.78 -5.88 6.52
CA ASN A 409 -14.26 -5.69 7.88
C ASN A 409 -12.85 -5.07 7.91
N PHE A 410 -12.07 -5.27 6.86
CA PHE A 410 -10.73 -4.73 6.73
C PHE A 410 -10.72 -3.29 6.22
N THR A 411 -11.83 -2.78 5.66
CA THR A 411 -11.90 -1.41 5.16
C THR A 411 -11.61 -0.41 6.28
N VAL A 412 -10.52 0.35 6.10
CA VAL A 412 -10.02 1.41 6.97
C VAL A 412 -10.64 2.74 6.61
N TYR A 413 -10.61 3.08 5.32
CA TYR A 413 -11.16 4.33 4.81
C TYR A 413 -11.67 4.20 3.37
N THR A 414 -12.54 5.13 3.00
CA THR A 414 -13.00 5.36 1.63
C THR A 414 -12.68 6.78 1.23
N THR A 415 -12.07 6.97 0.06
CA THR A 415 -11.79 8.29 -0.51
C THR A 415 -12.53 8.45 -1.82
N VAL A 416 -13.16 9.60 -2.04
CA VAL A 416 -13.70 10.01 -3.35
C VAL A 416 -13.10 11.37 -3.72
N MET A 417 -12.73 11.52 -4.99
CA MET A 417 -11.96 12.64 -5.49
C MET A 417 -12.20 12.88 -6.99
N SER A 418 -11.95 14.10 -7.43
CA SER A 418 -11.95 14.50 -8.83
C SER A 418 -10.98 15.66 -8.99
N ALA A 419 -10.00 15.52 -9.89
CA ALA A 419 -8.98 16.55 -10.08
C ALA A 419 -9.58 17.89 -10.54
N ALA A 420 -10.71 17.86 -11.27
CA ALA A 420 -11.41 19.04 -11.78
C ALA A 420 -12.21 19.80 -10.70
N THR A 421 -12.53 19.16 -9.57
CA THR A 421 -13.16 19.79 -8.40
C THR A 421 -12.41 19.42 -7.13
N PRO A 422 -11.17 19.93 -6.96
CA PRO A 422 -10.25 19.46 -5.93
C PRO A 422 -10.72 19.78 -4.50
N ASP A 423 -11.59 20.78 -4.34
CA ASP A 423 -12.27 21.14 -3.10
C ASP A 423 -13.20 20.03 -2.57
N LYS A 424 -13.61 19.10 -3.43
CA LYS A 424 -14.48 17.96 -3.08
C LYS A 424 -13.73 16.70 -2.65
N TYR A 425 -12.41 16.74 -2.50
CA TYR A 425 -11.64 15.63 -1.95
C TYR A 425 -12.16 15.28 -0.55
N MET A 426 -12.64 14.05 -0.40
CA MET A 426 -13.24 13.57 0.83
C MET A 426 -12.80 12.15 1.12
N THR A 427 -12.23 11.97 2.29
CA THR A 427 -12.03 10.66 2.92
C THR A 427 -13.01 10.48 4.06
N ARG A 428 -13.52 9.26 4.24
CA ARG A 428 -14.26 8.84 5.44
C ARG A 428 -13.64 7.58 6.01
N ILE A 429 -13.32 7.62 7.30
CA ILE A 429 -12.91 6.44 8.06
C ILE A 429 -14.11 5.48 8.12
N ARG A 430 -13.88 4.20 7.85
CA ARG A 430 -14.92 3.17 7.77
C ARG A 430 -14.77 2.17 8.90
N SER A 431 -15.87 1.72 9.49
CA SER A 431 -15.91 0.59 10.42
C SER A 431 -17.27 -0.08 10.25
N LEU A 432 -17.29 -1.39 10.04
CA LEU A 432 -18.54 -2.14 10.20
C LEU A 432 -18.86 -2.08 11.70
N SER A 433 -20.01 -1.48 12.01
CA SER A 433 -20.53 -1.37 13.38
C SER A 433 -21.03 -2.70 13.88
#